data_AF-A0A6G3X1L7-F1
#
_entry.id   AF-A0A6G3X1L7-F1
#
_cell.length_a   1.000
_cell.length_b   1.000
_cell.length_c   1.000
_cell.angle_alpha   90.00
_cell.angle_beta   90.00
_cell.angle_gamma   90.00
#
_symmetry.space_group_name_H-M   'P 1'
#
loop_
_entity.id
_entity.type
_entity.pdbx_description
1 polymer ?
#
loop_
_entity_poly.entity_id
_entity_poly.type
_entity_poly.pdbx_seq_one_letter_code
_entity_poly.pdbx_strand_id
1 'polypeptide(L)'
;PVDTGVMVARIRALLRRATFRPDPEGPAAAGKPGRADHILVFGDLSVDTLGMEVRRAGETVSLTPTELRLLLEFAAAPGSVLDRRRLLRDVWDYGWEGDTRVVDLCVLRLRKKIGSGRIETVRGFGYKLVRG
;
A
#
# COMPACT_ATOMS: atom_id res chain seq x y z
N PRO A 1 20.02 -1.07 13.66
CA PRO A 1 19.08 -0.15 14.35
C PRO A 1 17.70 -0.26 13.72
N VAL A 2 16.69 -0.67 14.50
CA VAL A 2 15.29 -0.72 14.05
C VAL A 2 14.76 0.71 14.02
N ASP A 3 14.47 1.23 12.82
CA ASP A 3 14.16 2.64 12.63
C ASP A 3 12.67 2.96 12.77
N THR A 4 12.41 4.10 13.41
CA THR A 4 11.20 4.43 14.18
C THR A 4 10.06 5.02 13.32
N GLY A 5 10.33 5.26 12.03
CA GLY A 5 9.37 5.86 11.08
C GLY A 5 8.14 4.99 10.77
N VAL A 6 8.26 3.66 10.87
CA VAL A 6 7.16 2.70 10.59
C VAL A 6 6.00 2.85 11.59
N MET A 7 6.25 3.42 12.77
CA MET A 7 5.24 3.58 13.83
C MET A 7 4.24 4.71 13.53
N VAL A 8 4.66 5.75 12.80
CA VAL A 8 3.81 6.90 12.45
C VAL A 8 2.80 6.55 11.35
N ALA A 9 3.19 5.70 10.38
CA ALA A 9 2.30 5.22 9.34
C ALA A 9 1.14 4.38 9.92
N ARG A 10 1.44 3.59 10.95
CA ARG A 10 0.46 2.74 11.65
C ARG A 10 -0.61 3.56 12.39
N ILE A 11 -0.20 4.68 12.98
CA ILE A 11 -1.11 5.62 13.66
C ILE A 11 -1.97 6.38 12.65
N ARG A 12 -1.42 6.85 11.51
CA ARG A 12 -2.21 7.53 10.47
C ARG A 12 -3.20 6.60 9.76
N ALA A 13 -2.84 5.33 9.58
CA ALA A 13 -3.73 4.33 8.98
C ALA A 13 -4.94 4.03 9.88
N LEU A 14 -4.73 3.90 11.20
CA LEU A 14 -5.81 3.70 12.17
C LEU A 14 -6.75 4.91 12.25
N LEU A 15 -6.25 6.14 12.10
CA LEU A 15 -7.06 7.36 12.11
C LEU A 15 -7.87 7.58 10.82
N ARG A 16 -7.36 7.16 9.64
CA ARG A 16 -8.13 7.22 8.37
C ARG A 16 -9.25 6.19 8.28
N ARG A 17 -9.14 5.09 9.02
CA ARG A 17 -10.17 4.05 9.08
C ARG A 17 -11.44 4.51 9.79
N ALA A 18 -11.39 5.57 10.60
CA ALA A 18 -12.57 6.19 11.20
C ALA A 18 -13.42 7.00 10.20
N THR A 19 -12.89 7.32 9.01
CA THR A 19 -13.59 8.17 8.02
C THR A 19 -13.98 7.45 6.72
N PHE A 20 -13.59 6.18 6.54
CA PHE A 20 -14.06 5.37 5.42
C PHE A 20 -15.20 4.46 5.87
N ARG A 21 -16.44 4.97 5.77
CA ARG A 21 -17.65 4.15 5.86
C ARG A 21 -17.83 3.43 4.51
N PRO A 22 -17.78 2.09 4.45
CA PRO A 22 -18.18 1.37 3.24
C PRO A 22 -19.70 1.51 3.06
N ASP A 23 -20.15 1.58 1.79
CA ASP A 23 -21.56 1.47 1.45
C ASP A 23 -22.17 0.15 1.99
N PRO A 24 -23.47 0.13 2.33
CA PRO A 24 -24.05 -0.92 3.16
C PRO A 24 -24.67 -2.01 2.30
N GLU A 25 -23.99 -3.14 2.10
CA GLU A 25 -24.67 -4.39 1.77
C GLU A 25 -23.84 -5.59 2.27
N GLY A 26 -24.23 -6.11 3.44
CA GLY A 26 -23.66 -7.31 4.06
C GLY A 26 -23.69 -7.24 5.59
N PRO A 27 -24.25 -8.23 6.31
CA PRO A 27 -24.61 -8.09 7.72
C PRO A 27 -23.36 -7.99 8.60
N ALA A 28 -23.22 -6.84 9.24
CA ALA A 28 -22.19 -6.56 10.23
C ALA A 28 -22.48 -7.30 11.54
N ALA A 29 -21.69 -8.34 11.83
CA ALA A 29 -21.54 -8.82 13.19
C ALA A 29 -20.48 -7.98 13.90
N ALA A 30 -20.92 -7.13 14.83
CA ALA A 30 -20.07 -6.42 15.76
C ALA A 30 -19.31 -7.44 16.64
N GLY A 31 -17.99 -7.52 16.47
CA GLY A 31 -17.10 -8.36 17.26
C GLY A 31 -15.68 -7.80 17.19
N LYS A 32 -14.90 -8.00 18.27
CA LYS A 32 -13.46 -7.66 18.45
C LYS A 32 -12.71 -7.51 17.12
N PRO A 33 -11.76 -6.55 16.95
CA PRO A 33 -11.04 -6.35 15.69
C PRO A 33 -10.40 -7.67 15.25
N GLY A 34 -11.14 -8.38 14.40
CA GLY A 34 -10.83 -9.72 13.98
C GLY A 34 -9.71 -9.62 12.97
N ARG A 35 -9.16 -10.76 12.60
CA ARG A 35 -8.12 -10.86 11.57
C ARG A 35 -8.45 -10.12 10.25
N ALA A 36 -9.73 -9.83 9.99
CA ALA A 36 -10.19 -9.05 8.85
C ALA A 36 -9.80 -7.56 8.88
N ASP A 37 -9.53 -6.96 10.04
CA ASP A 37 -9.37 -5.50 10.15
C ASP A 37 -8.06 -4.94 9.58
N HIS A 38 -7.08 -5.80 9.37
CA HIS A 38 -5.77 -5.43 8.84
C HIS A 38 -5.52 -5.92 7.41
N ILE A 39 -6.46 -6.67 6.83
CA ILE A 39 -6.37 -7.19 5.47
C ILE A 39 -7.11 -6.24 4.53
N LEU A 40 -6.38 -5.62 3.62
CA LEU A 40 -6.91 -4.75 2.58
C LEU A 40 -7.08 -5.54 1.27
N VAL A 41 -8.25 -5.46 0.64
CA VAL A 41 -8.55 -6.22 -0.59
C VAL A 41 -8.83 -5.28 -1.77
N PHE A 42 -8.15 -5.58 -2.89
CA PHE A 42 -8.22 -4.86 -4.16
C PHE A 42 -8.40 -5.88 -5.30
N GLY A 43 -9.64 -6.31 -5.54
CA GLY A 43 -9.92 -7.39 -6.51
C GLY A 43 -9.27 -8.70 -6.06
N ASP A 44 -8.45 -9.31 -6.92
CA ASP A 44 -7.70 -10.55 -6.61
C ASP A 44 -6.50 -10.35 -5.66
N LEU A 45 -6.16 -9.10 -5.30
CA LEU A 45 -5.00 -8.77 -4.47
C LEU A 45 -5.43 -8.52 -3.01
N SER A 46 -4.83 -9.22 -2.06
CA SER A 46 -4.99 -8.98 -0.63
C SER A 46 -3.66 -8.60 0.03
N VAL A 47 -3.68 -7.58 0.88
CA VAL A 47 -2.51 -7.06 1.62
C VAL A 47 -2.79 -7.15 3.11
N ASP A 48 -2.08 -8.02 3.81
CA ASP A 48 -2.05 -8.08 5.26
C ASP A 48 -1.04 -7.05 5.79
N THR A 49 -1.57 -5.96 6.34
CA THR A 49 -0.76 -4.83 6.85
C THR A 49 -0.06 -5.13 8.17
N LEU A 50 -0.48 -6.16 8.92
CA LEU A 50 0.14 -6.56 10.19
C LEU A 50 1.10 -7.74 10.00
N GLY A 51 0.67 -8.76 9.26
CA GLY A 51 1.46 -9.94 8.89
C GLY A 51 2.48 -9.67 7.78
N MET A 52 2.45 -8.48 7.15
CA MET A 52 3.36 -8.09 6.07
C MET A 52 3.34 -9.08 4.89
N GLU A 53 2.16 -9.67 4.63
CA GLU A 53 1.95 -10.67 3.60
C GLU A 53 1.08 -10.12 2.47
N VAL A 54 1.43 -10.47 1.22
CA VAL A 54 0.66 -10.10 0.03
C VAL A 54 0.27 -11.37 -0.69
N ARG A 55 -1.00 -11.48 -1.05
CA ARG A 55 -1.49 -12.56 -1.90
C ARG A 55 -2.19 -12.02 -3.12
N ARG A 56 -2.10 -12.76 -4.22
CA ARG A 56 -2.82 -12.51 -5.46
C ARG A 56 -3.50 -13.79 -5.91
N ALA A 57 -4.80 -13.74 -6.17
CA ALA A 57 -5.61 -14.91 -6.53
C ALA A 57 -5.43 -16.10 -5.56
N GLY A 58 -5.22 -15.81 -4.27
CA GLY A 58 -4.99 -16.80 -3.22
C GLY A 58 -3.53 -17.23 -3.04
N GLU A 59 -2.62 -16.90 -3.96
CA GLU A 59 -1.20 -17.26 -3.90
C GLU A 59 -0.34 -16.17 -3.29
N THR A 60 0.63 -16.53 -2.44
CA THR A 60 1.55 -15.57 -1.82
C THR A 60 2.50 -14.98 -2.85
N VAL A 61 2.60 -13.65 -2.86
CA VAL A 61 3.49 -12.89 -3.75
C VAL A 61 4.72 -12.43 -2.95
N SER A 62 5.89 -12.96 -3.30
CA SER A 62 7.15 -12.59 -2.65
C SER A 62 7.63 -11.19 -3.06
N LEU A 63 7.46 -10.23 -2.16
CA LEU A 63 7.96 -8.85 -2.31
C LEU A 63 9.24 -8.64 -1.49
N THR A 64 10.14 -7.83 -2.02
CA THR A 64 11.24 -7.27 -1.23
C THR A 64 10.68 -6.30 -0.19
N PRO A 65 11.43 -5.99 0.89
CA PRO A 65 10.97 -5.04 1.92
C PRO A 65 10.56 -3.69 1.35
N THR A 66 11.27 -3.22 0.30
CA THR A 66 11.01 -1.93 -0.33
C THR A 66 9.79 -1.97 -1.26
N GLU A 67 9.59 -3.05 -2.01
CA GLU A 67 8.35 -3.24 -2.79
C GLU A 67 7.13 -3.32 -1.87
N LEU A 68 7.25 -4.01 -0.73
CA LEU A 68 6.17 -4.11 0.24
C LEU A 68 5.84 -2.74 0.85
N ARG A 69 6.86 -1.98 1.31
CA ARG A 69 6.65 -0.61 1.83
C ARG A 69 5.97 0.29 0.81
N LEU A 70 6.41 0.24 -0.45
CA LEU A 70 5.79 0.98 -1.53
C LEU A 70 4.31 0.59 -1.74
N LEU A 71 4.00 -0.71 -1.70
CA LEU A 71 2.62 -1.18 -1.79
C LEU A 71 1.77 -0.74 -0.59
N LEU A 72 2.33 -0.72 0.62
CA LEU A 72 1.62 -0.26 1.81
C LEU A 72 1.27 1.24 1.73
N GLU A 73 2.17 2.08 1.21
CA GLU A 73 1.87 3.50 0.97
C GLU A 73 0.69 3.67 0.00
N PHE A 74 0.70 2.90 -1.08
CA PHE A 74 -0.41 2.86 -2.03
C PHE A 74 -1.72 2.34 -1.41
N ALA A 75 -1.65 1.25 -0.64
CA ALA A 75 -2.81 0.63 -0.01
C ALA A 75 -3.42 1.49 1.11
N ALA A 76 -2.61 2.35 1.74
CA ALA A 76 -3.07 3.31 2.73
C ALA A 76 -3.83 4.52 2.14
N ALA A 77 -3.72 4.74 0.82
CA ALA A 77 -4.40 5.80 0.09
C ALA A 77 -4.88 5.31 -1.30
N PRO A 78 -5.79 4.32 -1.36
CA PRO A 78 -6.20 3.71 -2.61
C PRO A 78 -6.93 4.74 -3.50
N GLY A 79 -6.69 4.67 -4.81
CA GLY A 79 -7.21 5.63 -5.79
C GLY A 79 -6.57 7.03 -5.74
N SER A 80 -5.80 7.36 -4.69
CA SER A 80 -5.15 8.65 -4.55
C SER A 80 -3.82 8.69 -5.28
N VAL A 81 -3.52 9.81 -5.95
CA VAL A 81 -2.23 10.02 -6.60
C VAL A 81 -1.17 10.37 -5.57
N LEU A 82 -0.12 9.56 -5.51
CA LEU A 82 1.07 9.78 -4.71
C LEU A 82 2.20 10.25 -5.64
N ASP A 83 2.74 11.43 -5.37
CA ASP A 83 3.85 11.97 -6.15
C ASP A 83 5.16 11.23 -5.86
N ARG A 84 6.08 11.25 -6.85
CA ARG A 84 7.34 10.51 -6.77
C ARG A 84 8.22 10.94 -5.60
N ARG A 85 8.25 12.23 -5.29
CA ARG A 85 9.09 12.75 -4.19
C ARG A 85 8.54 12.33 -2.84
N ARG A 86 7.22 12.28 -2.68
CA ARG A 86 6.56 11.74 -1.49
C ARG A 86 6.83 10.26 -1.34
N LEU A 87 6.55 9.46 -2.38
CA LEU A 87 6.85 8.01 -2.36
C LEU A 87 8.30 7.75 -2.02
N LEU A 88 9.20 8.59 -2.52
CA LEU A 88 10.61 8.48 -2.23
C LEU A 88 10.94 8.71 -0.76
N ARG A 89 10.50 9.84 -0.17
CA ARG A 89 10.74 10.12 1.25
C ARG A 89 10.10 9.07 2.16
N ASP A 90 8.87 8.66 1.84
CA ASP A 90 8.09 7.78 2.72
C ASP A 90 8.62 6.33 2.68
N VAL A 91 9.25 5.90 1.57
CA VAL A 91 9.76 4.53 1.40
C VAL A 91 11.29 4.41 1.57
N TRP A 92 12.06 5.47 1.25
CA TRP A 92 13.54 5.50 1.27
C TRP A 92 14.15 6.45 2.31
N ASP A 93 13.47 6.66 3.43
CA ASP A 93 13.98 7.42 4.59
C ASP A 93 14.18 8.93 4.37
N TYR A 94 14.12 9.68 5.46
CA TYR A 94 14.18 11.13 5.50
C TYR A 94 15.65 11.59 5.45
N GLY A 95 16.23 11.58 4.26
CA GLY A 95 17.64 11.96 4.05
C GLY A 95 18.25 11.41 2.76
N TRP A 96 17.50 10.58 2.04
CA TRP A 96 17.93 10.10 0.74
C TRP A 96 17.81 11.21 -0.30
N GLU A 97 18.94 11.85 -0.63
CA GLU A 97 19.07 12.80 -1.75
C GLU A 97 19.14 12.12 -3.13
N GLY A 98 18.61 10.90 -3.23
CA GLY A 98 18.66 10.15 -4.47
C GLY A 98 17.58 10.56 -5.48
N ASP A 99 17.72 10.05 -6.70
CA ASP A 99 16.82 10.33 -7.80
C ASP A 99 15.49 9.56 -7.66
N THR A 100 14.37 10.27 -7.88
CA THR A 100 13.02 9.70 -8.02
C THR A 100 12.93 8.52 -9.01
N ARG A 101 13.90 8.35 -9.92
CA ARG A 101 14.04 7.15 -10.78
C ARG A 101 14.02 5.83 -10.01
N VAL A 102 14.48 5.78 -8.75
CA VAL A 102 14.40 4.53 -7.97
C VAL A 102 12.94 4.14 -7.68
N VAL A 103 12.05 5.12 -7.53
CA VAL A 103 10.62 4.89 -7.35
C VAL A 103 10.07 4.24 -8.61
N ASP A 104 10.41 4.77 -9.78
CA ASP A 104 9.96 4.23 -11.06
C ASP A 104 10.43 2.78 -11.27
N LEU A 105 11.69 2.47 -10.92
CA LEU A 105 12.23 1.11 -10.97
C LEU A 105 11.52 0.16 -10.00
N CYS A 106 11.21 0.63 -8.79
CA CYS A 106 10.49 -0.17 -7.82
C CYS A 106 9.03 -0.39 -8.25
N VAL A 107 8.35 0.63 -8.77
CA VAL A 107 6.99 0.51 -9.34
C VAL A 107 6.99 -0.48 -10.50
N LEU A 108 8.00 -0.44 -11.38
CA LEU A 108 8.13 -1.39 -12.48
C LEU A 108 8.23 -2.84 -11.97
N ARG A 109 9.09 -3.10 -10.97
CA ARG A 109 9.24 -4.44 -10.37
C ARG A 109 7.98 -4.87 -9.64
N LEU A 110 7.37 -3.98 -8.88
CA LEU A 110 6.12 -4.23 -8.14
C LEU A 110 5.00 -4.62 -9.11
N ARG A 111 4.78 -3.86 -10.18
CA ARG A 111 3.80 -4.17 -11.24
C ARG A 111 3.99 -5.56 -11.85
N LYS A 112 5.22 -6.00 -12.07
CA LYS A 112 5.50 -7.35 -12.59
C LYS A 112 5.03 -8.45 -11.63
N LYS A 113 5.01 -8.17 -10.32
CA LYS A 113 4.63 -9.14 -9.28
C LYS A 113 3.14 -9.12 -8.94
N ILE A 114 2.53 -7.93 -8.85
CA ILE A 114 1.13 -7.79 -8.41
C ILE A 114 0.14 -7.60 -9.57
N GLY A 115 0.63 -7.43 -10.80
CA GLY A 115 -0.19 -7.14 -11.98
C GLY A 115 0.07 -5.73 -12.51
N SER A 116 0.30 -5.63 -13.83
CA SER A 116 0.74 -4.40 -14.49
C SER A 116 -0.29 -3.26 -14.40
N GLY A 117 -1.58 -3.59 -14.39
CA GLY A 117 -2.68 -2.64 -14.33
C GLY A 117 -3.04 -2.16 -12.92
N ARG A 118 -2.46 -2.73 -11.85
CA ARG A 118 -2.87 -2.38 -10.48
C ARG A 118 -2.35 -1.05 -9.99
N ILE A 119 -1.21 -0.61 -10.51
CA ILE A 119 -0.66 0.72 -10.26
C ILE A 119 -0.77 1.48 -11.57
N GLU A 120 -1.45 2.62 -11.58
CA GLU A 120 -1.59 3.48 -12.75
C GLU A 120 -0.57 4.61 -12.70
N THR A 121 0.01 4.97 -13.85
CA THR A 121 0.86 6.15 -13.97
C THR A 121 -0.01 7.36 -14.28
N VAL A 122 -0.05 8.33 -13.38
CA VAL A 122 -0.67 9.63 -13.65
C VAL A 122 0.43 10.56 -14.15
N ARG A 123 0.49 10.77 -15.47
CA ARG A 123 1.58 11.49 -16.14
C ARG A 123 1.78 12.89 -15.55
N GLY A 124 3.02 13.23 -15.21
CA GLY A 124 3.36 14.51 -14.56
C GLY A 124 3.10 14.57 -13.05
N PHE A 125 2.28 13.67 -12.50
CA PHE A 125 1.85 13.73 -11.09
C PHE A 125 2.42 12.60 -10.24
N GLY A 126 2.42 11.35 -10.72
CA GLY A 126 2.91 10.22 -9.94
C GLY A 126 2.20 8.91 -10.23
N TYR A 127 1.83 8.20 -9.18
CA TYR A 127 1.25 6.86 -9.24
C TYR A 127 0.05 6.73 -8.31
N LYS A 128 -0.91 5.87 -8.66
CA LYS A 128 -2.02 5.50 -7.77
C LYS A 128 -2.30 4.01 -7.88
N LEU A 129 -2.77 3.41 -6.79
CA LEU A 129 -3.32 2.05 -6.80
C LEU A 129 -4.76 2.11 -7.26
N VAL A 130 -5.11 1.30 -8.26
CA VAL A 130 -6.47 1.15 -8.74
C VAL A 130 -7.03 -0.20 -8.30
N ARG A 131 -8.34 -0.23 -8.01
CA ARG A 131 -9.07 -1.50 -7.92
C ARG A 131 -9.16 -2.05 -9.33
N GLY A 132 -8.15 -2.84 -9.72
CA GLY A 132 -8.19 -3.66 -10.93
C GLY A 132 -9.20 -4.77 -10.81
#